data_AF-A0A8I1PHP5-F1
#
_entry.id   AF-A0A8I1PHP5-F1
#
_cell.length_a   1.000
_cell.length_b   1.000
_cell.length_c   1.000
_cell.angle_alpha   90.00
_cell.angle_beta   90.00
_cell.angle_gamma   90.00
#
_symmetry.space_group_name_H-M   'P 1'
#
loop_
_entity.id
_entity.type
_entity.pdbx_description
1 polymer ?
#
loop_
_entity_poly.entity_id
_entity_poly.type
_entity_poly.pdbx_seq_one_letter_code
_entity_poly.pdbx_strand_id
1 'polypeptide(L)'
;MTVDDTMALSACSASAVSGAAAHIGSRPGVNVLVRGDAGQPAELVALVDGGELRVDVADRAPLAELPAVHAAASSGGLPGKVVVVAGAA
;
A
#
# COMPACT_ATOMS: atom_id res chain seq x y z
N MET A 1 -10.49 -4.54 -37.70
CA MET A 1 -11.56 -4.09 -36.79
C MET A 1 -10.98 -4.06 -35.38
N THR A 2 -10.12 -3.06 -35.15
CA THR A 2 -9.52 -2.72 -33.86
C THR A 2 -10.39 -1.63 -33.29
N VAL A 3 -11.12 -1.93 -32.21
CA VAL A 3 -11.75 -0.92 -31.39
C VAL A 3 -10.76 -0.54 -30.30
N ASP A 4 -10.38 0.73 -30.34
CA ASP A 4 -9.57 1.47 -29.39
C ASP A 4 -10.03 1.26 -27.94
N ASP A 5 -9.17 0.65 -27.11
CA ASP A 5 -9.22 0.72 -25.64
C ASP A 5 -8.36 1.92 -25.11
N THR A 6 -8.16 2.93 -25.96
CA THR A 6 -7.35 4.14 -25.71
C THR A 6 -8.07 5.19 -24.83
N MET A 7 -9.24 4.89 -24.25
CA MET A 7 -10.10 5.90 -23.59
C MET A 7 -10.41 5.64 -22.11
N ALA A 8 -9.48 5.04 -21.34
CA ALA A 8 -9.64 4.95 -19.89
C ALA A 8 -8.43 5.38 -19.04
N LEU A 9 -7.29 5.81 -19.61
CA LEU A 9 -6.10 6.12 -18.78
C LEU A 9 -5.51 7.52 -18.98
N SER A 10 -6.14 8.40 -19.75
CA SER A 10 -5.66 9.77 -20.03
C SER A 10 -5.98 10.82 -18.95
N ALA A 11 -5.92 10.46 -17.66
CA ALA A 11 -5.99 11.44 -16.58
C ALA A 11 -5.27 10.95 -15.31
N CYS A 12 -3.95 11.18 -15.25
CA CYS A 12 -3.24 11.40 -13.98
C CYS A 12 -1.90 12.10 -14.24
N SER A 13 -1.99 13.35 -14.68
CA SER A 13 -0.97 14.34 -14.34
C SER A 13 -0.94 14.49 -12.82
N ALA A 14 0.25 14.39 -12.24
CA ALA A 14 0.50 14.40 -10.80
C ALA A 14 -0.25 15.51 -10.04
N SER A 15 -1.23 15.11 -9.23
CA SER A 15 -1.65 15.79 -7.99
C SER A 15 -2.81 15.01 -7.36
N ALA A 16 -2.46 14.02 -6.54
CA ALA A 16 -3.15 13.60 -5.32
C ALA A 16 -2.64 12.19 -4.99
N VAL A 17 -2.26 11.95 -3.74
CA VAL A 17 -2.45 10.61 -3.16
C VAL A 17 -3.96 10.41 -3.06
N SER A 18 -4.61 10.19 -4.20
CA SER A 18 -6.04 9.96 -4.32
C SER A 18 -6.24 8.47 -4.14
N GLY A 19 -6.56 8.08 -2.91
CA GLY A 19 -6.99 6.75 -2.54
C GLY A 19 -6.03 5.64 -2.99
N ALA A 20 -5.01 5.34 -2.19
CA ALA A 20 -4.39 4.02 -2.25
C ALA A 20 -5.51 2.99 -2.08
N ALA A 21 -5.96 2.38 -3.18
CA ALA A 21 -6.91 1.29 -3.16
C ALA A 21 -6.22 0.12 -2.44
N ALA A 22 -6.38 0.07 -1.12
CA ALA A 22 -5.95 -1.05 -0.31
C ALA A 22 -6.79 -2.26 -0.75
N HIS A 23 -6.18 -3.11 -1.56
CA HIS A 23 -6.75 -4.37 -1.99
C HIS A 23 -6.88 -5.28 -0.76
N ILE A 24 -8.10 -5.68 -0.42
CA ILE A 24 -8.34 -6.76 0.55
C ILE A 24 -8.87 -7.94 -0.29
N GLY A 25 -7.94 -8.74 -0.81
CA GLY A 25 -8.20 -10.01 -1.50
C GLY A 25 -8.84 -9.90 -2.90
N SER A 26 -8.07 -10.20 -3.94
CA SER A 26 -8.62 -10.33 -5.30
C SER A 26 -9.21 -11.72 -5.49
N ARG A 27 -10.52 -11.79 -5.76
CA ARG A 27 -11.13 -12.90 -6.51
C ARG A 27 -11.38 -12.39 -7.94
N PRO A 28 -11.15 -13.22 -8.98
CA PRO A 28 -11.49 -12.83 -10.35
C PRO A 28 -12.96 -12.39 -10.44
N GLY A 29 -13.20 -11.19 -10.98
CA GLY A 29 -14.55 -10.63 -11.15
C GLY A 29 -15.11 -9.80 -9.99
N VAL A 30 -14.36 -9.59 -8.89
CA VAL A 30 -14.77 -8.69 -7.80
C VAL A 30 -13.69 -7.64 -7.54
N ASN A 31 -14.03 -6.37 -7.77
CA ASN A 31 -13.22 -5.22 -7.35
C ASN A 31 -13.86 -4.58 -6.13
N VAL A 32 -13.18 -4.64 -4.99
CA VAL A 32 -13.59 -3.88 -3.79
C VAL A 32 -12.82 -2.57 -3.80
N LEU A 33 -13.56 -1.47 -3.84
CA LEU A 33 -13.03 -0.11 -3.74
C LEU A 33 -13.42 0.45 -2.38
N VAL A 34 -12.44 0.92 -1.63
CA VAL A 34 -12.65 1.61 -0.36
C VAL A 34 -12.55 3.12 -0.61
N ARG A 35 -13.46 3.90 -0.02
CA ARG A 35 -13.35 5.37 -0.04
C ARG A 35 -12.10 5.76 0.75
N GLY A 36 -11.14 6.38 0.07
CA GLY A 36 -10.02 7.02 0.76
C GLY A 36 -10.50 8.29 1.46
N ASP A 37 -10.43 8.31 2.79
CA ASP A 37 -10.62 9.50 3.60
C ASP A 37 -9.26 9.93 4.16
N ALA A 38 -8.79 11.13 3.78
CA ALA A 38 -7.51 11.65 4.24
C ALA A 38 -7.52 12.07 5.72
N GLY A 39 -8.69 12.26 6.35
CA GLY A 39 -8.82 12.52 7.77
C GLY A 39 -8.44 11.31 8.63
N GLN A 40 -8.75 10.10 8.16
CA GLN A 40 -8.45 8.86 8.87
C GLN A 40 -6.93 8.64 9.12
N PRO A 41 -6.02 8.75 8.13
CA PRO A 41 -4.59 8.68 8.39
C PRO A 41 -4.08 9.88 9.20
N ALA A 42 -4.68 11.06 9.08
CA ALA A 42 -4.29 12.22 9.87
C ALA A 42 -4.53 12.01 11.38
N GLU A 43 -5.65 11.38 11.74
CA GLU A 43 -5.93 10.98 13.12
C GLU A 43 -4.91 9.95 13.63
N LEU A 44 -4.59 8.93 12.82
CA LEU A 44 -3.57 7.93 13.19
C LEU A 44 -2.18 8.57 13.39
N VAL A 45 -1.81 9.53 12.55
CA VAL A 45 -0.54 10.28 12.70
C VAL A 45 -0.54 11.08 13.99
N ALA A 46 -1.63 11.79 14.32
CA ALA A 46 -1.73 12.54 15.57
C ALA A 46 -1.55 11.63 16.80
N LEU A 47 -2.09 10.41 16.78
CA LEU A 47 -1.90 9.43 17.85
C LEU A 47 -0.45 8.91 17.92
N VAL A 48 0.20 8.72 16.77
CA VAL A 48 1.62 8.31 16.71
C VAL A 48 2.53 9.40 17.25
N ASP A 49 2.32 10.65 16.82
CA ASP A 49 3.10 11.81 17.25
C ASP A 49 2.88 12.11 18.75
N GLY A 50 1.66 11.91 19.25
CA GLY A 50 1.34 11.98 20.68
C GLY A 50 1.91 10.83 21.51
N GLY A 51 2.45 9.78 20.87
CA GLY A 51 2.98 8.59 21.55
C GLY A 51 1.91 7.63 22.07
N GLU A 52 0.64 7.86 21.75
CA GLU A 52 -0.50 7.02 22.12
C GLU A 52 -0.63 5.79 21.21
N LEU A 53 -0.05 5.84 20.01
CA LEU A 53 0.01 4.72 19.07
C LEU A 53 1.46 4.44 18.67
N ARG A 54 1.93 3.21 18.89
CA ARG A 54 3.26 2.77 18.45
C ARG A 54 3.14 1.84 17.24
N VAL A 55 3.86 2.17 16.17
CA VAL A 55 4.08 1.25 15.06
C VAL A 55 5.21 0.30 15.42
N ASP A 56 4.88 -0.97 15.62
CA ASP A 56 5.87 -2.01 15.87
C ASP A 56 6.48 -2.50 14.55
N VAL A 57 7.71 -2.06 14.27
CA VAL A 57 8.47 -2.43 13.09
C VAL A 57 9.34 -3.63 13.44
N ALA A 58 8.94 -4.80 12.95
CA ALA A 58 9.64 -6.04 13.21
C ALA A 58 10.91 -6.18 12.34
N ASP A 59 10.90 -5.62 11.13
CA ASP A 59 12.03 -5.71 10.20
C ASP A 59 12.06 -4.55 9.19
N ARG A 60 13.23 -4.32 8.59
CA ARG A 60 13.44 -3.38 7.49
C ARG A 60 14.23 -4.04 6.37
N ALA A 61 13.62 -4.14 5.20
CA ALA A 61 14.22 -4.79 4.03
C ALA A 61 14.49 -3.78 2.90
N PRO A 62 15.59 -3.91 2.14
CA PRO A 62 15.79 -3.10 0.94
C PRO A 62 14.76 -3.45 -0.13
N LEU A 63 14.48 -2.49 -1.02
CA LEU A 63 13.55 -2.69 -2.13
C LEU A 63 13.86 -3.93 -2.99
N ALA A 64 15.14 -4.29 -3.12
CA ALA A 64 15.57 -5.48 -3.86
C ALA A 64 15.04 -6.79 -3.27
N GLU A 65 14.74 -6.83 -1.97
CA GLU A 65 14.26 -8.02 -1.25
C GLU A 65 12.73 -8.12 -1.22
N LEU A 66 12.02 -7.14 -1.79
CA LEU A 66 10.56 -7.10 -1.82
C LEU A 66 9.90 -8.41 -2.32
N PRO A 67 10.43 -9.11 -3.35
CA PRO A 67 9.88 -10.41 -3.76
C PRO A 67 9.91 -11.46 -2.63
N ALA A 68 11.00 -11.52 -1.87
CA ALA A 68 11.14 -12.44 -0.74
C ALA A 68 10.20 -12.06 0.41
N VAL A 69 10.04 -10.76 0.68
CA VAL A 69 9.08 -10.25 1.68
C VAL A 69 7.65 -10.66 1.31
N HIS A 70 7.25 -10.55 0.04
CA HIS A 70 5.93 -11.01 -0.41
C HIS A 70 5.74 -12.52 -0.30
N ALA A 71 6.76 -13.32 -0.62
CA ALA A 71 6.71 -14.77 -0.47
C ALA A 71 6.51 -15.15 1.01
N ALA A 72 7.27 -14.52 1.93
CA ALA A 72 7.12 -14.73 3.37
C ALA A 72 5.76 -14.24 3.90
N ALA A 73 5.24 -13.11 3.39
CA ALA A 73 3.90 -12.62 3.75
C ALA A 73 2.80 -13.60 3.33
N SER A 74 2.89 -14.12 2.11
CA SER A 74 1.94 -15.09 1.56
C SER A 74 1.94 -16.41 2.33
N SER A 75 3.07 -16.80 2.93
CA SER A 75 3.16 -17.99 3.77
C SER A 75 2.83 -17.74 5.24
N GLY A 76 2.46 -16.50 5.62
CA GLY A 76 2.20 -16.10 7.00
C GLY A 76 3.45 -16.05 7.89
N GLY A 77 4.63 -15.96 7.30
CA GLY A 77 5.92 -16.02 8.01
C GLY A 77 6.44 -14.68 8.52
N LEU A 78 5.71 -13.58 8.34
CA LEU A 78 6.14 -12.27 8.83
C LEU A 78 5.66 -12.03 10.27
N PRO A 79 6.58 -11.79 11.23
CA PRO A 79 6.22 -11.62 12.64
C PRO A 79 5.50 -10.30 12.95
N GLY A 80 5.50 -9.35 12.01
CA GLY A 80 4.92 -8.02 12.22
C GLY A 80 4.99 -7.15 10.96
N LYS A 81 5.10 -5.83 11.15
CA LYS A 81 5.25 -4.89 10.02
C LYS A 81 6.69 -4.86 9.54
N VAL A 82 6.88 -5.09 8.24
CA VAL A 82 8.16 -4.93 7.55
C VAL A 82 8.15 -3.61 6.77
N VAL A 83 9.15 -2.77 6.98
CA VAL A 83 9.30 -1.51 6.23
C VAL A 83 10.28 -1.72 5.09
N VAL A 84 9.84 -1.45 3.86
CA VAL A 84 10.69 -1.53 2.69
C VAL A 84 11.36 -0.18 2.46
N VAL A 85 12.69 -0.17 2.39
CA VAL A 85 13.48 1.05 2.21
C VAL A 85 13.94 1.22 0.76
N ALA A 86 13.77 2.43 0.22
CA ALA A 86 14.08 2.76 -1.18
C ALA A 86 15.55 3.18 -1.41
N GLY A 87 16.31 3.48 -0.33
CA GLY A 87 17.72 3.85 -0.40
C GLY A 87 18.65 2.63 -0.32
N ALA A 88 19.86 2.76 -0.87
CA ALA A 88 20.93 1.79 -0.66
C ALA A 88 21.36 1.77 0.82
N ALA A 89 21.52 0.57 1.37
CA ALA A 89 22.18 0.36 2.66
C ALA A 89 23.69 0.63 2.54
#